data_AF-A0A931N9T2-F1
#
_entry.id   AF-A0A931N9T2-F1
#
_cell.length_a   1.000
_cell.length_b   1.000
_cell.length_c   1.000
_cell.angle_alpha   90.00
_cell.angle_beta   90.00
_cell.angle_gamma   90.00
#
_symmetry.space_group_name_H-M   'P 1'
#
loop_
_entity.id
_entity.type
_entity.pdbx_description
1 polymer ?
#
loop_
_entity_poly.entity_id
_entity_poly.type
_entity_poly.pdbx_seq_one_letter_code
_entity_poly.pdbx_strand_id
1 'polypeptide(L)'
;MYEITIDLVNDWINTVKEVLRGSGYTLEDGLTNEEIALRYFLHSQPEEQALELATDTMNRLREMQEIVISHIESTIVPDIRSRTKYEGNVFQFNWVYDQGEHIVELNSEYRIPL
;
A
#
# COMPACT_ATOMS: atom_id res chain seq x y z
N MET A 1 -13.42 15.34 -13.15
CA MET A 1 -12.75 15.28 -11.83
C MET A 1 -13.10 13.93 -11.23
N TYR A 2 -12.08 13.13 -10.91
CA TYR A 2 -12.27 11.80 -10.35
C TYR A 2 -12.26 11.86 -8.82
N GLU A 3 -13.06 11.00 -8.18
CA GLU A 3 -12.98 10.75 -6.74
C GLU A 3 -11.98 9.62 -6.53
N ILE A 4 -10.86 9.92 -5.87
CA ILE A 4 -9.74 8.99 -5.71
C ILE A 4 -9.54 8.74 -4.22
N THR A 5 -9.57 7.47 -3.82
CA THR A 5 -9.19 7.01 -2.49
C THR A 5 -7.98 6.10 -2.62
N ILE A 6 -6.88 6.46 -1.95
CA ILE A 6 -5.64 5.68 -1.94
C ILE A 6 -4.88 5.97 -0.64
N ASP A 7 -4.48 4.91 0.07
CA ASP A 7 -3.65 5.02 1.27
C ASP A 7 -2.76 3.78 1.41
N LEU A 8 -1.76 3.70 0.54
CA LEU A 8 -0.91 2.50 0.42
C LEU A 8 -0.12 2.23 1.71
N VAL A 9 0.21 3.29 2.44
CA VAL A 9 0.89 3.20 3.73
C VAL A 9 -0.02 2.52 4.75
N ASN A 10 -1.25 2.99 4.93
CA ASN A 10 -2.16 2.38 5.89
C ASN A 10 -2.58 0.96 5.48
N ASP A 11 -2.73 0.69 4.19
CA ASP A 11 -2.99 -0.67 3.69
C ASP A 11 -1.89 -1.66 4.09
N TRP A 12 -0.62 -1.25 3.88
CA TRP A 12 0.54 -2.05 4.28
C TRP A 12 0.61 -2.22 5.80
N ILE A 13 0.39 -1.15 6.57
CA ILE A 13 0.40 -1.18 8.04
C ILE A 13 -0.69 -2.09 8.58
N ASN A 14 -1.89 -2.07 7.99
CA ASN A 14 -2.97 -2.97 8.38
C ASN A 14 -2.56 -4.43 8.13
N THR A 15 -1.93 -4.71 7.00
CA THR A 15 -1.40 -6.05 6.71
C THR A 15 -0.34 -6.48 7.72
N VAL A 16 0.59 -5.58 8.07
CA VAL A 16 1.62 -5.83 9.07
C VAL A 16 1.02 -6.13 10.44
N LYS A 17 0.03 -5.35 10.88
CA LYS A 17 -0.70 -5.59 12.14
C LYS A 17 -1.31 -6.98 12.17
N GLU A 18 -1.92 -7.40 11.07
CA GLU A 18 -2.52 -8.73 10.91
C GLU A 18 -1.47 -9.85 10.98
N VAL A 19 -0.32 -9.68 10.32
CA VAL A 19 0.80 -10.63 10.37
C VAL A 19 1.37 -10.75 11.79
N LEU A 20 1.61 -9.62 12.45
CA LEU A 20 2.13 -9.60 13.82
C LEU A 20 1.15 -10.25 14.79
N ARG A 21 -0.15 -9.91 14.70
CA ARG A 21 -1.21 -10.55 15.48
C ARG A 21 -1.27 -12.06 15.24
N GLY A 22 -1.18 -12.49 13.98
CA GLY A 22 -1.15 -13.91 13.60
C GLY A 22 0.08 -14.66 14.15
N SER A 23 1.20 -13.95 14.36
CA SER A 23 2.40 -14.50 15.00
C SER A 23 2.35 -14.55 16.53
N GLY A 24 1.27 -14.06 17.15
CA GLY A 24 1.14 -13.94 18.61
C GLY A 24 1.82 -12.72 19.20
N TYR A 25 2.23 -11.76 18.38
CA TYR A 25 2.83 -10.50 18.82
C TYR A 25 1.78 -9.41 18.97
N THR A 26 1.66 -8.89 20.18
CA THR A 26 0.71 -7.81 20.50
C THR A 26 1.42 -6.47 20.36
N LEU A 27 0.92 -5.62 19.47
CA LEU A 27 1.34 -4.23 19.36
C LEU A 27 0.70 -3.38 20.46
N GLU A 28 1.44 -2.39 20.93
CA GLU A 28 0.93 -1.37 21.84
C GLU A 28 -0.08 -0.46 21.11
N ASP A 29 -1.06 0.06 21.84
CA ASP A 29 -2.02 1.01 21.29
C ASP A 29 -1.36 2.38 21.04
N GLY A 30 -1.78 3.07 19.98
CA GLY A 30 -1.35 4.43 19.68
C GLY A 30 0.01 4.57 18.99
N LEU A 31 0.63 3.46 18.58
CA LEU A 31 1.86 3.49 17.79
C LEU A 31 1.62 4.15 16.42
N THR A 32 2.61 4.93 15.98
CA THR A 32 2.71 5.50 14.64
C THR A 32 2.99 4.42 13.60
N ASN A 33 2.73 4.73 12.33
CA ASN A 33 2.99 3.81 11.22
C ASN A 33 4.48 3.45 11.13
N GLU A 34 5.36 4.41 11.36
CA GLU A 34 6.81 4.23 11.41
C GLU A 34 7.22 3.27 12.54
N GLU A 35 6.65 3.43 13.73
CA GLU A 35 6.92 2.53 14.86
C GLU A 35 6.43 1.11 14.57
N ILE A 36 5.24 0.96 13.98
CA ILE A 36 4.70 -0.36 13.61
C ILE A 36 5.59 -1.03 12.55
N ALA A 37 6.02 -0.28 11.54
CA ALA A 37 6.95 -0.77 10.52
C ALA A 37 8.26 -1.25 11.13
N LEU A 38 8.85 -0.46 12.05
CA LEU A 38 10.06 -0.83 12.77
C LEU A 38 9.87 -2.11 13.58
N ARG A 39 8.78 -2.21 14.36
CA ARG A 39 8.46 -3.42 15.14
C ARG A 39 8.37 -4.65 14.25
N TYR A 40 7.78 -4.54 13.07
CA TYR A 40 7.72 -5.63 12.11
C TYR A 40 9.10 -6.12 11.66
N PHE A 41 9.99 -5.21 11.23
CA PHE A 41 11.31 -5.62 10.77
C PHE A 41 12.21 -6.13 11.91
N LEU A 42 12.07 -5.60 13.12
CA LEU A 42 12.79 -6.09 14.31
C LEU A 42 12.53 -7.56 14.65
N HIS A 43 11.45 -8.17 14.14
CA HIS A 43 11.22 -9.60 14.31
C HIS A 43 12.23 -10.49 13.57
N SER A 44 12.84 -9.96 12.52
CA SER A 44 13.69 -10.75 11.60
C SER A 44 15.04 -10.12 11.30
N GLN A 45 15.24 -8.86 11.66
CA GLN A 45 16.44 -8.09 11.33
C GLN A 45 17.05 -7.42 12.57
N PRO A 46 18.38 -7.19 12.58
CA PRO A 46 19.04 -6.35 13.57
C PRO A 46 18.48 -4.91 13.54
N GLU A 47 18.59 -4.20 14.66
CA GLU A 47 17.99 -2.87 14.85
C GLU A 47 18.36 -1.86 13.74
N GLU A 48 19.65 -1.75 13.40
CA GLU A 48 20.12 -0.83 12.36
C GLU A 48 19.47 -1.12 10.99
N GLN A 49 19.42 -2.40 10.61
CA GLN A 49 18.81 -2.84 9.36
C GLN A 49 17.29 -2.73 9.38
N ALA A 50 16.66 -2.98 10.53
CA ALA A 50 15.22 -2.84 10.69
C ALA A 50 14.77 -1.39 10.51
N LEU A 51 15.55 -0.43 11.01
CA LEU A 51 15.28 1.00 10.86
C LEU A 51 15.39 1.45 9.41
N GLU A 52 16.42 0.99 8.70
CA GLU A 52 16.61 1.27 7.27
C GLU A 52 15.44 0.72 6.46
N LEU A 53 15.11 -0.57 6.63
CA LEU A 53 14.01 -1.22 5.92
C LEU A 53 12.64 -0.58 6.21
N ALA A 54 12.38 -0.20 7.46
CA ALA A 54 11.16 0.51 7.83
C ALA A 54 11.07 1.85 7.08
N THR A 55 12.14 2.64 7.12
CA THR A 55 12.20 3.95 6.46
C THR A 55 12.02 3.83 4.95
N ASP A 56 12.76 2.93 4.32
CA ASP A 56 12.73 2.72 2.88
C ASP A 56 11.36 2.23 2.39
N THR A 57 10.74 1.30 3.13
CA THR A 57 9.41 0.79 2.81
C THR A 57 8.37 1.92 2.85
N MET A 58 8.41 2.74 3.89
CA MET A 58 7.47 3.85 4.06
C MET A 58 7.65 4.91 2.97
N ASN A 59 8.89 5.23 2.61
CA ASN A 59 9.18 6.17 1.52
C ASN A 59 8.74 5.62 0.17
N ARG A 60 9.03 4.35 -0.13
CA ARG A 60 8.63 3.69 -1.37
C ARG A 60 7.12 3.66 -1.55
N LEU A 61 6.35 3.34 -0.50
CA LEU A 61 4.89 3.33 -0.55
C LEU A 61 4.30 4.72 -0.81
N ARG A 62 4.88 5.76 -0.20
CA ARG A 62 4.48 7.16 -0.45
C ARG A 62 4.80 7.59 -1.89
N GLU A 63 5.99 7.27 -2.38
CA GLU A 63 6.38 7.57 -3.76
C GLU A 63 5.46 6.87 -4.77
N MET A 64 5.18 5.58 -4.57
CA MET A 64 4.23 4.84 -5.40
C MET A 64 2.84 5.49 -5.40
N GLN A 65 2.34 5.90 -4.24
CA GLN A 65 1.06 6.60 -4.12
C GLN A 65 1.06 7.91 -4.90
N GLU A 66 2.13 8.72 -4.77
CA GLU A 66 2.28 9.97 -5.51
C GLU A 66 2.34 9.74 -7.03
N ILE A 67 3.00 8.67 -7.48
CA ILE A 67 3.04 8.29 -8.90
C ILE A 67 1.64 7.96 -9.41
N VAL A 68 0.86 7.15 -8.68
CA VAL A 68 -0.51 6.80 -9.07
C VAL A 68 -1.39 8.04 -9.16
N ILE A 69 -1.33 8.92 -8.15
CA ILE A 69 -2.12 10.16 -8.11
C ILE A 69 -1.72 11.10 -9.27
N SER A 70 -0.42 11.31 -9.47
CA SER A 70 0.08 12.24 -10.51
C SER A 70 -0.22 11.78 -11.93
N HIS A 71 -0.34 10.47 -12.16
CA HIS A 71 -0.62 9.88 -13.47
C HIS A 71 -2.07 9.39 -13.62
N ILE A 72 -2.95 9.75 -12.69
CA ILE A 72 -4.32 9.21 -12.67
C ILE A 72 -5.08 9.53 -13.97
N GLU A 73 -5.05 10.79 -14.40
CA GLU A 73 -5.80 11.25 -15.57
C GLU A 73 -5.11 10.90 -16.89
N SER A 74 -3.78 10.93 -16.90
CA SER A 74 -2.97 10.77 -18.11
C SER A 74 -2.79 9.31 -18.53
N THR A 75 -2.66 8.40 -17.57
CA THR A 75 -2.21 7.02 -17.82
C THR A 75 -3.13 6.00 -17.15
N ILE A 76 -3.41 6.13 -15.86
CA ILE A 76 -4.08 5.07 -15.09
C ILE A 76 -5.55 4.89 -15.49
N VAL A 77 -6.35 5.97 -15.50
CA VAL A 77 -7.78 5.89 -15.88
C VAL A 77 -7.99 5.46 -17.33
N PRO A 78 -7.24 5.99 -18.32
CA PRO A 78 -7.31 5.47 -19.69
C PRO A 78 -7.01 3.97 -19.78
N ASP A 79 -6.00 3.48 -19.05
CA ASP A 79 -5.63 2.06 -19.08
C ASP A 79 -6.72 1.18 -18.43
N ILE A 80 -7.22 1.57 -17.25
CA ILE A 80 -8.38 0.92 -16.59
C ILE A 80 -9.54 0.81 -17.58
N ARG A 81 -9.99 1.93 -18.16
CA ARG A 81 -11.11 1.97 -19.10
C ARG A 81 -10.88 1.07 -20.31
N SER A 82 -9.67 1.06 -20.83
CA SER A 82 -9.33 0.25 -22.00
C SER A 82 -9.46 -1.25 -21.73
N ARG A 83 -9.04 -1.70 -20.53
CA ARG A 83 -8.94 -3.11 -20.14
C ARG A 83 -10.19 -3.66 -19.47
N THR A 84 -10.85 -2.89 -18.62
CA THR A 84 -11.97 -3.36 -17.77
C THR A 84 -13.33 -2.84 -18.25
N LYS A 85 -13.35 -1.83 -19.14
CA LYS A 85 -14.55 -1.09 -19.55
C LYS A 85 -15.26 -0.35 -18.42
N TYR A 86 -14.59 -0.14 -17.28
CA TYR A 86 -15.15 0.61 -16.17
C TYR A 86 -15.32 2.11 -16.52
N GLU A 87 -16.55 2.60 -16.57
CA GLU A 87 -16.87 4.00 -16.95
C GLU A 87 -17.10 4.94 -15.76
N GLY A 88 -16.99 4.43 -14.53
CA GLY A 88 -17.17 5.23 -13.32
C GLY A 88 -16.12 6.33 -13.14
N ASN A 89 -16.39 7.18 -12.15
CA ASN A 89 -15.50 8.30 -11.76
C ASN A 89 -14.94 8.14 -10.34
N VAL A 90 -15.23 7.01 -9.67
CA VAL A 90 -14.75 6.69 -8.33
C VAL A 90 -13.69 5.60 -8.46
N PHE A 91 -12.49 5.86 -7.97
CA PHE A 91 -11.37 4.93 -8.02
C PHE A 91 -10.84 4.71 -6.61
N GLN A 92 -10.83 3.46 -6.17
CA GLN A 92 -10.31 3.08 -4.87
C GLN A 92 -9.13 2.13 -5.06
N PHE A 93 -7.94 2.59 -4.69
CA PHE A 93 -6.72 1.82 -4.82
C PHE A 93 -6.29 1.28 -3.46
N ASN A 94 -6.02 -0.02 -3.43
CA ASN A 94 -5.52 -0.70 -2.25
C ASN A 94 -4.19 -1.39 -2.55
N TRP A 95 -3.25 -1.30 -1.62
CA TRP A 95 -2.10 -2.20 -1.61
C TRP A 95 -2.51 -3.58 -1.08
N VAL A 96 -2.08 -4.64 -1.75
CA VAL A 96 -2.32 -6.03 -1.32
C VAL A 96 -1.08 -6.88 -1.53
N TYR A 97 -0.96 -7.93 -0.72
CA TYR A 97 0.04 -8.98 -0.89
C TYR A 97 -0.63 -10.28 -1.37
N ASP A 98 -0.45 -10.61 -2.65
CA ASP A 98 -0.98 -11.81 -3.31
C ASP A 98 0.05 -12.35 -4.31
N GLN A 99 0.88 -13.31 -3.88
CA GLN A 99 2.03 -13.81 -4.66
C GLN A 99 3.03 -12.72 -5.07
N GLY A 100 3.06 -11.63 -4.30
CA GLY A 100 3.81 -10.42 -4.63
C GLY A 100 3.04 -9.20 -4.15
N GLU A 101 3.67 -8.04 -4.28
CA GLU A 101 3.02 -6.76 -3.98
C GLU A 101 2.22 -6.29 -5.20
N HIS A 102 1.01 -5.82 -4.95
CA HIS A 102 0.14 -5.27 -5.99
C HIS A 102 -0.58 -4.02 -5.49
N ILE A 103 -0.85 -3.09 -6.40
CA ILE A 103 -1.87 -2.05 -6.20
C ILE A 103 -3.07 -2.43 -7.06
N VAL A 104 -4.22 -2.59 -6.43
CA VAL A 104 -5.47 -3.00 -7.10
C VAL A 104 -6.50 -1.91 -6.97
N GLU A 105 -7.16 -1.58 -8.07
CA GLU A 105 -8.34 -0.73 -8.08
C GLU A 105 -9.60 -1.58 -7.85
N LEU A 106 -10.36 -1.27 -6.80
CA LEU A 106 -11.42 -2.15 -6.30
C LEU A 106 -12.71 -2.13 -7.12
N ASN A 107 -13.03 -1.03 -7.81
CA ASN A 107 -14.28 -0.92 -8.56
C ASN A 107 -14.21 -1.58 -9.95
N SER A 108 -13.01 -1.73 -10.49
CA SER A 108 -12.74 -2.31 -11.81
C SER A 108 -11.90 -3.59 -11.76
N GLU A 109 -11.45 -3.99 -10.56
CA GLU A 109 -10.53 -5.11 -10.31
C GLU A 109 -9.19 -4.99 -11.07
N TYR A 110 -8.86 -3.79 -11.52
CA TYR A 110 -7.65 -3.52 -12.28
C TYR A 110 -6.41 -3.58 -11.38
N ARG A 111 -5.36 -4.31 -11.81
CA ARG A 111 -4.06 -4.32 -11.13
C ARG A 111 -3.10 -3.38 -11.84
N ILE A 112 -2.52 -2.42 -11.13
CA ILE A 112 -1.45 -1.58 -11.67
C ILE A 112 -0.21 -2.46 -11.87
N PRO A 113 0.39 -2.49 -13.08
CA PRO A 113 1.68 -3.11 -13.30
C PRO A 113 2.74 -2.30 -12.54
N LEU A 114 3.30 -2.89 -11.48
CA LEU A 114 4.42 -2.33 -10.72
C LEU A 114 5.75 -2.71 -11.37
#